data_AF-A0A7X9BA57-F1
#
_entry.id   AF-A0A7X9BA57-F1
#
_cell.length_a   1.000
_cell.length_b   1.000
_cell.length_c   1.000
_cell.angle_alpha   90.00
_cell.angle_beta   90.00
_cell.angle_gamma   90.00
#
_symmetry.space_group_name_H-M   'P 1'
#
loop_
_entity.id
_entity.type
_entity.pdbx_description
1 polymer ?
#
loop_
_entity_poly.entity_id
_entity_poly.type
_entity_poly.pdbx_seq_one_letter_code
_entity_poly.pdbx_strand_id
1 'polypeptide(L)'
;MIVKRGDLYYADLSPVIGSEQGGVRPVLVIQNDVGNKYSPTIIISAITSQINKAKLPTHVEITAQDYGLPKDSVVLLEQIRTIDK
;
A
#
# COMPACT_ATOMS: atom_id res chain seq x y z
N MET A 1 15.30 3.82 9.23
CA MET A 1 14.83 2.52 8.71
C MET A 1 15.21 2.41 7.25
N ILE A 2 15.68 1.26 6.77
CA ILE A 2 15.91 1.06 5.32
C ILE A 2 14.61 0.53 4.75
N VAL A 3 13.93 1.36 3.95
CA VAL A 3 12.71 0.99 3.23
C VAL A 3 13.09 0.51 1.83
N LYS A 4 12.50 -0.60 1.37
CA LYS A 4 12.77 -1.21 0.07
C LYS A 4 11.52 -1.36 -0.77
N ARG A 5 11.68 -1.34 -2.09
CA ARG A 5 10.58 -1.63 -3.02
C ARG A 5 10.09 -3.05 -2.80
N GLY A 6 8.78 -3.22 -2.63
CA GLY A 6 8.15 -4.49 -2.30
C GLY A 6 7.87 -4.70 -0.82
N ASP A 7 8.41 -3.85 0.06
CA ASP A 7 8.10 -3.94 1.49
C ASP A 7 6.64 -3.59 1.78
N LEU A 8 6.11 -4.22 2.83
CA LEU A 8 4.79 -3.93 3.39
C LEU A 8 4.94 -3.20 4.72
N TYR A 9 4.21 -2.10 4.87
CA TYR A 9 4.15 -1.31 6.10
C TYR A 9 2.72 -0.99 6.48
N TYR A 10 2.46 -0.78 7.76
CA TYR A 10 1.25 -0.06 8.17
C TYR A 10 1.51 1.44 8.12
N ALA A 11 0.63 2.19 7.47
CA ALA A 11 0.68 3.65 7.40
C ALA A 11 -0.68 4.25 7.75
N ASP A 12 -0.69 5.41 8.42
CA ASP A 12 -1.88 6.23 8.56
C ASP A 12 -2.06 7.10 7.32
N LEU A 13 -3.09 6.83 6.53
CA LEU A 13 -3.41 7.60 5.34
C LEU A 13 -4.42 8.73 5.60
N SER A 14 -4.78 8.98 6.86
CA SER A 14 -5.75 10.01 7.22
C SER A 14 -5.11 11.41 7.31
N PRO A 15 -5.87 12.49 7.03
CA PRO A 15 -7.23 12.52 6.51
C PRO A 15 -7.28 12.20 5.00
N VAL A 16 -8.49 11.93 4.51
CA VAL A 16 -8.76 11.67 3.09
C VAL A 16 -9.99 12.43 2.60
N ILE A 17 -10.08 12.65 1.29
CA ILE A 17 -11.22 13.30 0.65
C ILE A 17 -11.92 12.31 -0.28
N GLY A 18 -13.24 12.16 -0.13
CA GLY A 18 -14.06 11.35 -1.03
C GLY A 18 -13.70 9.86 -1.02
N SER A 19 -13.20 9.36 -2.15
CA SER A 19 -12.95 7.92 -2.40
C SER A 19 -11.48 7.50 -2.24
N GLU A 20 -10.64 8.39 -1.73
CA GLU A 20 -9.27 8.08 -1.33
C GLU A 20 -9.24 7.00 -0.22
N GLN A 21 -8.28 6.08 -0.28
CA GLN A 21 -8.09 5.12 0.81
C GLN A 21 -7.47 5.79 2.04
N GLY A 22 -8.22 5.82 3.14
CA GLY A 22 -7.79 6.39 4.42
C GLY A 22 -7.64 5.38 5.56
N GLY A 23 -7.35 5.89 6.76
CA GLY A 23 -7.15 5.09 7.96
C GLY A 23 -5.77 4.42 8.04
N VAL A 24 -5.51 3.78 9.18
CA VAL A 24 -4.31 2.98 9.40
C VAL A 24 -4.48 1.63 8.71
N ARG A 25 -3.66 1.36 7.69
CA ARG A 25 -3.77 0.12 6.90
C ARG A 25 -2.43 -0.33 6.33
N PRO A 26 -2.32 -1.59 5.87
CA PRO A 26 -1.17 -2.03 5.13
C PRO A 26 -1.04 -1.24 3.82
N VAL A 27 0.20 -0.96 3.42
CA VAL A 27 0.58 -0.31 2.18
C VAL A 27 1.78 -1.02 1.58
N LEU A 28 1.83 -1.09 0.25
CA LEU A 28 2.95 -1.64 -0.52
C LEU A 28 3.86 -0.53 -1.00
N VAL A 29 5.16 -0.62 -0.71
CA VAL A 29 6.16 0.32 -1.24
C VAL A 29 6.42 0.03 -2.71
N ILE A 30 6.08 0.98 -3.59
CA ILE A 30 6.27 0.85 -5.03
C ILE A 30 7.38 1.75 -5.59
N GLN A 31 7.84 2.73 -4.79
CA GLN A 31 8.97 3.61 -5.13
C GLN A 31 10.27 2.83 -5.33
N ASN A 32 11.12 3.32 -6.23
CA ASN A 32 12.45 2.77 -6.48
C ASN A 32 13.38 2.92 -5.26
N ASP A 33 14.32 1.99 -5.11
CA ASP A 33 15.23 1.92 -3.96
C ASP A 33 16.19 3.11 -3.82
N VAL A 34 16.53 3.78 -4.93
CA VAL A 34 17.37 4.99 -4.88
C VAL A 34 16.59 6.11 -4.18
N GLY A 35 15.32 6.31 -4.57
CA GLY A 35 14.41 7.23 -3.89
C GLY A 35 14.22 6.86 -2.42
N ASN A 36 13.96 5.58 -2.12
CA ASN A 36 13.76 5.11 -0.75
C ASN A 36 15.00 5.34 0.13
N LYS A 37 16.21 5.33 -0.45
CA LYS A 37 17.45 5.56 0.28
C LYS A 37 17.66 7.04 0.63
N TYR A 38 17.33 7.97 -0.26
CA TYR A 38 17.73 9.38 -0.13
C TYR A 38 16.57 10.34 0.16
N SER A 39 15.35 10.03 -0.29
CA SER A 39 14.17 10.89 -0.08
C SER A 39 13.62 10.77 1.35
N PRO A 40 13.08 11.85 1.96
CA PRO A 40 12.28 11.74 3.17
C PRO A 40 10.93 11.03 2.92
N THR A 41 10.45 11.01 1.68
CA THR A 41 9.15 10.42 1.29
C THR A 41 9.29 9.12 0.50
N ILE A 42 8.21 8.34 0.50
CA ILE A 42 8.05 7.10 -0.26
C ILE A 42 6.73 7.10 -1.05
N ILE A 43 6.70 6.45 -2.21
CA ILE A 43 5.48 6.17 -2.98
C ILE A 43 4.96 4.79 -2.59
N ILE A 44 3.71 4.74 -2.18
CA ILE A 44 3.00 3.53 -1.76
C ILE A 44 1.73 3.29 -2.57
N SER A 45 1.22 2.06 -2.52
CA SER A 45 -0.13 1.69 -2.94
C SER A 45 -0.91 1.12 -1.74
N ALA A 46 -2.16 1.54 -1.58
CA ALA A 46 -3.00 1.10 -0.47
C ALA A 46 -3.45 -0.36 -0.64
N ILE A 47 -3.51 -1.09 0.48
CA ILE A 47 -4.02 -2.47 0.52
C ILE A 47 -5.38 -2.48 1.23
N THR A 48 -6.28 -3.35 0.78
CA THR A 48 -7.58 -3.58 1.43
C THR A 48 -7.86 -5.07 1.60
N SER A 49 -8.47 -5.44 2.73
CA SER A 49 -9.01 -6.79 2.94
C SER A 49 -10.43 -6.96 2.36
N GLN A 50 -10.95 -5.96 1.63
CA GLN A 50 -12.25 -6.03 0.97
C GLN A 50 -12.10 -6.68 -0.41
N ILE A 51 -12.00 -8.01 -0.41
CA ILE A 51 -11.71 -8.81 -1.62
C ILE A 51 -12.90 -8.85 -2.58
N ASN A 52 -14.13 -8.63 -2.09
CA ASN A 52 -15.35 -8.64 -2.91
C ASN A 52 -15.53 -7.36 -3.77
N LYS A 53 -14.48 -6.58 -3.99
CA LYS A 53 -14.53 -5.45 -4.93
C LYS A 53 -14.67 -5.95 -6.37
N ALA A 54 -15.18 -5.08 -7.25
CA ALA A 54 -15.15 -5.33 -8.68
C ALA A 54 -13.72 -5.68 -9.11
N LYS A 55 -13.54 -6.77 -9.87
CA LYS A 55 -12.22 -7.20 -10.36
C LYS A 55 -11.73 -6.19 -11.40
N LEU A 56 -10.92 -5.24 -10.97
CA LEU A 56 -10.30 -4.25 -11.84
C LEU A 56 -8.91 -4.71 -12.28
N PRO A 57 -8.43 -4.29 -13.47
CA PRO A 57 -7.08 -4.62 -13.94
C PRO A 57 -5.97 -3.99 -13.09
N THR A 58 -6.31 -3.06 -12.20
CA THR A 58 -5.39 -2.41 -11.25
C THR A 58 -5.30 -3.17 -9.91
N HIS A 59 -6.07 -4.24 -9.74
CA HIS A 59 -6.10 -5.04 -8.51
C HIS A 59 -5.12 -6.20 -8.59
N VAL A 60 -4.33 -6.37 -7.55
CA VAL A 60 -3.46 -7.54 -7.37
C VAL A 60 -3.82 -8.22 -6.06
N GLU A 61 -4.35 -9.43 -6.16
CA GLU A 61 -4.68 -10.26 -5.01
C GLU A 61 -3.40 -10.78 -4.34
N ILE A 62 -3.36 -10.74 -3.01
CA ILE A 62 -2.27 -11.24 -2.19
C ILE A 62 -2.85 -12.11 -1.06
N THR A 63 -2.19 -13.23 -0.78
CA THR A 63 -2.59 -14.16 0.27
C THR A 63 -2.10 -13.66 1.63
N ALA A 64 -2.88 -13.91 2.69
CA ALA A 64 -2.46 -13.57 4.04
C ALA A 64 -1.19 -14.31 4.46
N GLN A 65 -1.11 -15.60 4.10
CA GLN A 65 -0.07 -16.51 4.53
C GLN A 65 1.31 -16.14 3.97
N ASP A 66 1.39 -15.77 2.69
CA ASP A 66 2.68 -15.49 2.04
C ASP A 66 3.27 -14.15 2.48
N TYR A 67 2.43 -13.22 2.95
CA TYR A 67 2.79 -11.83 3.24
C TYR A 67 2.60 -11.42 4.70
N GLY A 68 2.25 -12.35 5.59
CA GLY A 68 2.07 -12.09 7.02
C GLY A 68 0.90 -11.14 7.34
N LEU A 69 -0.11 -11.08 6.48
CA LEU A 69 -1.31 -10.26 6.70
C LEU A 69 -2.36 -11.04 7.49
N PRO A 70 -3.25 -10.37 8.24
CA PRO A 70 -4.29 -11.05 9.02
C PRO A 70 -5.39 -11.67 8.16
N LYS A 71 -5.56 -11.20 6.91
CA LYS A 71 -6.56 -11.65 5.95
C LYS A 71 -6.01 -11.51 4.53
N ASP A 72 -6.48 -12.38 3.63
CA ASP A 72 -6.30 -12.20 2.19
C ASP A 72 -6.73 -10.77 1.81
N SER A 73 -5.95 -10.18 0.91
CA SER A 73 -6.04 -8.75 0.65
C SER A 73 -5.80 -8.45 -0.82
N VAL A 74 -6.08 -7.21 -1.21
CA VAL A 74 -5.92 -6.71 -2.58
C VAL A 74 -5.11 -5.43 -2.53
N VAL A 75 -4.03 -5.37 -3.31
CA VAL A 75 -3.28 -4.16 -3.60
C VAL A 75 -4.05 -3.36 -4.65
N LEU A 76 -4.34 -2.09 -4.36
CA LEU A 76 -5.13 -1.20 -5.21
C LEU A 76 -4.18 -0.25 -5.96
N LEU A 77 -3.73 -0.60 -7.15
CA LEU A 77 -2.79 0.24 -7.91
C LEU A 77 -3.42 1.53 -8.47
N GLU A 78 -4.75 1.67 -8.36
CA GLU A 78 -5.45 2.94 -8.58
C GLU A 78 -5.45 3.87 -7.35
N GLN A 79 -4.95 3.40 -6.20
CA GLN A 79 -4.88 4.14 -4.93
C GLN A 79 -3.42 4.30 -4.47
N ILE A 80 -2.67 5.10 -5.22
CA ILE A 80 -1.27 5.41 -4.96
C ILE A 80 -1.11 6.76 -4.27
N ARG A 81 -0.15 6.87 -3.35
CA ARG A 81 0.18 8.12 -2.66
C ARG A 81 1.67 8.22 -2.35
N THR A 82 2.20 9.43 -2.38
CA THR A 82 3.48 9.75 -1.75
C THR A 82 3.23 10.16 -0.31
N ILE A 83 3.95 9.55 0.63
CA ILE A 83 3.83 9.81 2.08
C ILE A 83 5.23 10.01 2.70
N ASP A 84 5.28 10.65 3.86
CA ASP A 84 6.48 10.69 4.70
C ASP A 84 6.77 9.30 5.32
N LYS A 85 8.01 9.04 5.74
CA LYS A 85 8.47 7.74 6.24
C LYS A 85 8.12 7.46 7.69
#